data_AF-A0A935WEQ8-F1
#
_entry.id   AF-A0A935WEQ8-F1
#
_cell.length_a   1.000
_cell.length_b   1.000
_cell.length_c   1.000
_cell.angle_alpha   90.00
_cell.angle_beta   90.00
_cell.angle_gamma   90.00
#
_symmetry.space_group_name_H-M   'P 1'
#
loop_
_entity.id
_entity.type
_entity.pdbx_description
1 polymer ?
#
loop_
_entity_poly.entity_id
_entity_poly.type
_entity_poly.pdbx_seq_one_letter_code
_entity_poly.pdbx_strand_id
1 'polypeptide(L)'
;MADGTAVPLTDTPATEIQPTISRDGRWLAYVVTTAGRPQVFVTPFPDARGSRWQVTTGGGTLPTWSADGRELYYVDPMNRLVAVPVETRGTFRVGTPVPLFSVASMVLVDQWHQPYAPLPDGSGFLFLRQRGASMAGANHVVVVEHWLDDLRARLRH
;
A
#
# COMPACT_ATOMS: atom_id res chain seq x y z
N MET A 1 8.00 -22.78 -23.46
CA MET A 1 8.45 -21.38 -23.63
C MET A 1 7.19 -20.60 -23.97
N ALA A 2 6.57 -19.89 -23.03
CA ALA A 2 5.39 -19.09 -23.32
C ALA A 2 5.81 -17.85 -24.13
N ASP A 3 5.11 -17.59 -25.22
CA ASP A 3 5.29 -16.43 -26.10
C ASP A 3 5.05 -15.14 -25.28
N GLY A 4 6.12 -14.37 -25.08
CA GLY A 4 6.20 -13.25 -24.13
C GLY A 4 5.57 -11.95 -24.64
N THR A 5 4.38 -12.02 -25.24
CA THR A 5 3.69 -10.84 -25.74
C THR A 5 3.08 -10.07 -24.56
N ALA A 6 3.64 -8.90 -24.24
CA ALA A 6 3.10 -8.01 -23.23
C ALA A 6 1.73 -7.47 -23.66
N VAL A 7 0.68 -7.76 -22.89
CA VAL A 7 -0.68 -7.25 -23.12
C VAL A 7 -0.95 -6.11 -22.13
N PRO A 8 -1.46 -4.95 -22.58
CA PRO A 8 -1.84 -3.89 -21.65
C PRO A 8 -2.95 -4.39 -20.72
N LEU A 9 -2.72 -4.20 -19.42
CA LEU A 9 -3.57 -4.67 -18.33
C LEU A 9 -4.80 -3.77 -18.15
N THR A 10 -4.61 -2.47 -18.34
CA THR A 10 -5.61 -1.39 -18.22
C THR A 10 -5.63 -0.57 -19.51
N ASP A 11 -6.75 0.12 -19.78
CA ASP A 11 -6.99 0.83 -21.05
C ASP A 11 -7.61 2.22 -20.81
N THR A 12 -6.90 3.08 -20.07
CA THR A 12 -7.34 4.46 -19.83
C THR A 12 -6.27 5.47 -20.27
N PRO A 13 -6.66 6.67 -20.75
CA PRO A 13 -5.71 7.71 -21.12
C PRO A 13 -5.04 8.39 -19.90
N ALA A 14 -5.36 7.95 -18.69
CA ALA A 14 -4.80 8.49 -17.46
C ALA A 14 -3.41 7.91 -17.17
N THR A 15 -2.60 8.63 -16.40
CA THR A 15 -1.32 8.10 -15.92
C THR A 15 -1.60 7.13 -14.78
N GLU A 16 -1.18 5.87 -14.93
CA GLU A 16 -1.40 4.80 -13.97
C GLU A 16 -0.06 4.35 -13.38
N ILE A 17 0.07 4.43 -12.06
CA ILE A 17 1.34 4.23 -11.35
C ILE A 17 1.15 3.41 -10.07
N GLN A 18 2.27 3.00 -9.47
CA GLN A 18 2.31 2.30 -8.18
C GLN A 18 1.43 1.03 -8.12
N PRO A 19 1.58 0.10 -9.09
CA PRO A 19 0.79 -1.12 -9.09
C PRO A 19 1.22 -2.03 -7.92
N THR A 20 0.24 -2.64 -7.25
CA THR A 20 0.48 -3.66 -6.23
C THR A 20 -0.56 -4.78 -6.34
N ILE A 21 -0.08 -6.02 -6.40
CA ILE A 21 -0.93 -7.21 -6.54
C ILE A 21 -1.25 -7.75 -5.15
N SER A 22 -2.51 -8.12 -4.92
CA SER A 22 -2.94 -8.78 -3.68
C SER A 22 -2.19 -10.10 -3.49
N ARG A 23 -2.01 -10.53 -2.24
CA ARG A 23 -1.27 -11.77 -1.93
C ARG A 23 -1.83 -13.02 -2.63
N ASP A 24 -3.15 -13.07 -2.83
CA ASP A 24 -3.83 -14.16 -3.52
C ASP A 24 -3.75 -14.08 -5.06
N GLY A 25 -3.12 -13.03 -5.60
CA GLY A 25 -2.94 -12.83 -7.04
C GLY A 25 -4.22 -12.47 -7.80
N ARG A 26 -5.31 -12.10 -7.11
CA ARG A 26 -6.62 -11.87 -7.77
C ARG A 26 -6.97 -10.39 -7.98
N TRP A 27 -6.27 -9.48 -7.33
CA TRP A 27 -6.58 -8.06 -7.35
C TRP A 27 -5.33 -7.23 -7.61
N LEU A 28 -5.48 -6.19 -8.42
CA LEU A 28 -4.48 -5.16 -8.64
C LEU A 28 -4.99 -3.85 -8.05
N ALA A 29 -4.24 -3.27 -7.11
CA ALA A 29 -4.43 -1.89 -6.70
C ALA A 29 -3.42 -1.00 -7.44
N TYR A 30 -3.84 0.19 -7.83
CA TYR A 30 -3.01 1.13 -8.58
C TYR A 30 -3.52 2.55 -8.41
N VAL A 31 -2.66 3.53 -8.68
CA VAL A 31 -3.01 4.95 -8.63
C VAL A 31 -3.33 5.42 -10.04
N VAL A 32 -4.48 6.09 -10.19
CA VAL A 32 -4.88 6.79 -11.40
C VAL A 32 -4.72 8.29 -11.16
N THR A 33 -3.87 8.93 -11.98
CA THR A 33 -3.66 10.38 -11.97
C THR A 33 -4.32 11.00 -13.20
N THR A 34 -5.32 11.83 -12.97
CA THR A 34 -5.95 12.72 -13.97
C THR A 34 -5.66 14.17 -13.59
N ALA A 35 -6.17 15.16 -14.34
CA ALA A 35 -5.98 16.59 -14.06
C ALA A 35 -6.43 17.07 -12.66
N GLY A 36 -6.95 16.18 -11.81
CA GLY A 36 -7.28 16.41 -10.41
C GLY A 36 -6.30 15.74 -9.44
N ARG A 37 -6.85 15.16 -8.36
CA ARG A 37 -6.06 14.47 -7.33
C ARG A 37 -5.81 13.01 -7.74
N PRO A 38 -4.63 12.43 -7.43
CA PRO A 38 -4.40 11.00 -7.64
C PRO A 38 -5.37 10.18 -6.80
N GLN A 39 -5.90 9.11 -7.33
CA GLN A 39 -6.85 8.24 -6.63
C GLN A 39 -6.41 6.78 -6.72
N VAL A 40 -6.63 6.02 -5.66
CA VAL A 40 -6.41 4.58 -5.63
C VAL A 40 -7.63 3.86 -6.17
N PHE A 41 -7.39 2.95 -7.12
CA PHE A 41 -8.38 2.04 -7.68
C PHE A 41 -7.94 0.59 -7.48
N VAL A 42 -8.91 -0.32 -7.50
CA VAL A 42 -8.70 -1.76 -7.52
C VAL A 42 -9.43 -2.37 -8.72
N THR A 43 -8.82 -3.35 -9.38
CA THR A 43 -9.38 -4.10 -10.51
C THR A 43 -9.00 -5.59 -10.37
N PRO A 44 -9.73 -6.54 -10.98
CA PRO A 44 -9.33 -7.94 -10.98
C PRO A 44 -7.98 -8.12 -11.69
N PHE A 45 -7.26 -9.16 -11.30
CA PHE A 45 -5.99 -9.54 -11.90
C PHE A 45 -6.01 -11.06 -12.18
N PRO A 46 -5.49 -11.53 -13.32
CA PRO A 46 -4.81 -10.77 -14.38
C PRO A 46 -5.72 -10.07 -15.38
N ASP A 47 -7.05 -10.22 -15.30
CA ASP A 47 -7.97 -9.56 -16.22
C ASP A 47 -8.46 -8.21 -15.64
N ALA A 48 -7.69 -7.16 -15.89
CA ALA A 48 -7.98 -5.81 -15.42
C ALA A 48 -8.77 -4.95 -16.41
N ARG A 49 -9.23 -5.54 -17.53
CA ARG A 49 -10.04 -4.84 -18.56
C ARG A 49 -11.51 -4.68 -18.17
N GLY A 50 -11.91 -5.25 -17.03
CA GLY A 50 -13.28 -5.29 -16.54
C GLY A 50 -13.59 -4.19 -15.52
N SER A 51 -14.34 -4.59 -14.48
CA SER A 51 -14.79 -3.70 -13.42
C SER A 51 -13.61 -3.12 -12.63
N ARG A 52 -13.67 -1.85 -12.27
CA ARG A 52 -12.77 -1.25 -11.27
C ARG A 52 -13.56 -0.62 -10.15
N TRP A 53 -12.98 -0.64 -8.96
CA TRP A 53 -13.54 -0.05 -7.76
C TRP A 53 -12.66 1.10 -7.32
N GLN A 54 -13.27 2.26 -7.13
CA GLN A 54 -12.60 3.42 -6.56
C GLN A 54 -12.48 3.24 -5.06
N VAL A 55 -11.24 3.24 -4.54
CA VAL A 55 -10.97 3.12 -3.10
C VAL A 55 -10.98 4.49 -2.43
N THR A 56 -10.40 5.49 -3.09
CA THR A 56 -10.29 6.84 -2.53
C THR A 56 -11.16 7.83 -3.30
N THR A 57 -11.80 8.76 -2.59
CA THR A 57 -12.53 9.88 -3.18
C THR A 57 -11.85 11.23 -2.90
N GLY A 58 -11.14 11.36 -1.78
CA GLY A 58 -10.41 12.57 -1.37
C GLY A 58 -8.98 12.68 -1.87
N GLY A 59 -8.51 11.70 -2.65
CA GLY A 59 -7.13 11.56 -3.08
C GLY A 59 -6.39 10.49 -2.28
N GLY A 60 -5.37 9.88 -2.90
CA GLY A 60 -4.52 8.89 -2.26
C GLY A 60 -3.42 8.37 -3.18
N THR A 61 -2.31 7.97 -2.57
CA THR A 61 -1.16 7.37 -3.26
C THR A 61 -0.59 6.21 -2.45
N LEU A 62 0.40 5.52 -3.01
CA LEU A 62 1.19 4.48 -2.36
C LEU A 62 0.32 3.32 -1.83
N PRO A 63 -0.55 2.72 -2.66
CA PRO A 63 -1.39 1.62 -2.22
C PRO A 63 -0.53 0.44 -1.76
N THR A 64 -0.92 -0.24 -0.69
CA THR A 64 -0.28 -1.49 -0.25
C THR A 64 -1.28 -2.41 0.39
N TRP A 65 -1.31 -3.66 -0.06
CA TRP A 65 -2.13 -4.69 0.55
C TRP A 65 -1.59 -5.10 1.93
N SER A 66 -2.49 -5.26 2.88
CA SER A 66 -2.23 -6.04 4.09
C SER A 66 -1.81 -7.48 3.75
N ALA A 67 -1.02 -8.08 4.63
CA ALA A 67 -0.52 -9.44 4.44
C ALA A 67 -1.64 -10.49 4.40
N ASP A 68 -2.77 -10.25 5.07
CA ASP A 68 -3.95 -11.13 5.05
C ASP A 68 -4.94 -10.81 3.92
N GLY A 69 -4.71 -9.73 3.17
CA GLY A 69 -5.54 -9.29 2.04
C GLY A 69 -6.90 -8.72 2.44
N ARG A 70 -7.10 -8.33 3.70
CA ARG A 70 -8.37 -7.79 4.21
C ARG A 70 -8.41 -6.27 4.30
N GLU A 71 -7.26 -5.63 4.17
CA GLU A 71 -7.12 -4.18 4.14
C GLU A 71 -6.23 -3.73 2.98
N LEU A 72 -6.54 -2.55 2.45
CA LEU A 72 -5.67 -1.78 1.57
C LEU A 72 -5.25 -0.50 2.29
N TYR A 73 -3.94 -0.29 2.38
CA TYR A 73 -3.34 0.91 2.94
C TYR A 73 -3.04 1.92 1.83
N TYR A 74 -3.12 3.22 2.13
CA TYR A 74 -2.69 4.29 1.25
C TYR A 74 -2.26 5.52 2.04
N VAL A 75 -1.57 6.47 1.39
CA VAL A 75 -1.23 7.76 1.97
C VAL A 75 -2.18 8.83 1.44
N ASP A 76 -2.85 9.54 2.34
CA ASP A 76 -3.78 10.62 1.98
C ASP A 76 -3.05 11.96 1.74
N PRO A 77 -3.74 13.00 1.19
CA PRO A 77 -3.13 14.32 0.97
C PRO A 77 -2.69 15.06 2.24
N MET A 78 -3.05 14.57 3.43
CA MET A 78 -2.62 15.11 4.73
C MET A 78 -1.39 14.35 5.27
N ASN A 79 -0.75 13.53 4.44
CA ASN A 79 0.37 12.65 4.81
C ASN A 79 0.04 11.70 5.95
N ARG A 80 -1.18 11.18 5.99
CA ARG A 80 -1.56 10.12 6.93
C ARG A 80 -1.57 8.78 6.20
N LEU A 81 -1.04 7.77 6.86
CA LEU A 81 -1.31 6.39 6.48
C LEU A 81 -2.76 6.09 6.85
N VAL A 82 -3.53 5.57 5.91
CA VAL A 82 -4.94 5.25 6.06
C VAL A 82 -5.14 3.78 5.72
N ALA A 83 -5.88 3.06 6.57
CA ALA A 83 -6.34 1.71 6.30
C ALA A 83 -7.76 1.73 5.73
N VAL A 84 -8.02 0.90 4.74
CA VAL A 84 -9.37 0.68 4.20
C VAL A 84 -9.68 -0.81 4.25
N PRO A 85 -10.67 -1.24 5.04
CA PRO A 85 -11.14 -2.62 4.99
C PRO A 85 -11.67 -2.96 3.60
N VAL A 86 -11.37 -4.15 3.11
CA VAL A 86 -11.80 -4.62 1.79
C VAL A 86 -12.31 -6.05 1.85
N GLU A 87 -13.39 -6.33 1.11
CA GLU A 87 -13.86 -7.69 0.88
C GLU A 87 -13.34 -8.16 -0.48
N THR A 88 -12.42 -9.11 -0.48
CA THR A 88 -11.78 -9.66 -1.69
C THR A 88 -12.33 -11.03 -2.09
N ARG A 89 -13.29 -11.56 -1.33
CA ARG A 89 -13.98 -12.84 -1.59
C ARG A 89 -15.33 -12.55 -2.25
N GLY A 90 -15.47 -12.92 -3.52
CA GLY A 90 -16.66 -12.61 -4.31
C GLY A 90 -16.56 -11.24 -4.96
N THR A 91 -17.64 -10.45 -4.94
CA THR A 91 -17.64 -9.08 -5.44
C THR A 91 -16.79 -8.19 -4.53
N PHE A 92 -15.85 -7.44 -5.11
CA PHE A 92 -15.02 -6.53 -4.34
C PHE A 92 -15.86 -5.45 -3.66
N ARG A 93 -15.60 -5.20 -2.37
CA ARG A 93 -16.21 -4.11 -1.62
C ARG A 93 -15.16 -3.30 -0.87
N VAL A 94 -15.38 -1.99 -0.85
CA VAL A 94 -14.56 -1.02 -0.12
C VAL A 94 -15.32 -0.62 1.14
N GLY A 95 -14.68 -0.77 2.30
CA GLY A 95 -15.19 -0.34 3.59
C GLY A 95 -14.93 1.15 3.88
N THR A 96 -15.13 1.55 5.13
CA THR A 96 -14.88 2.92 5.57
C THR A 96 -13.38 3.15 5.83
N PRO A 97 -12.75 4.17 5.22
CA PRO A 97 -11.35 4.50 5.49
C PRO A 97 -11.11 4.96 6.93
N VAL A 98 -10.05 4.45 7.56
CA VAL A 98 -9.64 4.76 8.93
C VAL A 98 -8.21 5.34 8.91
N PRO A 99 -8.03 6.64 9.19
CA PRO A 99 -6.71 7.22 9.35
C PRO A 99 -5.98 6.60 10.55
N LEU A 100 -4.72 6.20 10.36
CA LEU A 100 -3.89 5.57 11.39
C LEU A 100 -2.96 6.59 12.05
N PHE A 101 -1.93 7.04 11.34
CA PHE A 101 -0.91 7.95 11.88
C PHE A 101 -0.23 8.76 10.75
N SER A 102 0.48 9.81 11.14
CA SER A 102 1.22 10.66 10.20
C SER A 102 2.49 9.96 9.69
N VAL A 103 2.69 10.02 8.38
CA VAL A 103 3.90 9.62 7.67
C VAL A 103 4.59 10.83 7.03
N ALA A 104 4.34 12.05 7.51
CA ALA A 104 4.92 13.27 6.95
C ALA A 104 6.46 13.30 6.93
N SER A 105 7.10 12.55 7.83
CA SER A 105 8.56 12.40 7.89
C SER A 105 9.11 11.21 7.10
N MET A 106 8.25 10.44 6.42
CA MET A 106 8.64 9.29 5.61
C MET A 106 9.45 9.74 4.40
N VAL A 107 10.57 9.07 4.15
CA VAL A 107 11.41 9.35 2.98
C VAL A 107 10.74 8.77 1.75
N LEU A 108 10.41 9.64 0.78
CA LEU A 108 9.98 9.25 -0.55
C LEU A 108 11.18 9.32 -1.48
N VAL A 109 11.56 8.20 -2.10
CA VAL A 109 12.67 8.14 -3.05
C VAL A 109 12.23 8.67 -4.41
N ASP A 110 11.07 8.20 -4.89
CA ASP A 110 10.36 8.69 -6.06
C ASP A 110 8.88 8.24 -6.02
N GLN A 111 8.13 8.46 -7.10
CA GLN A 111 6.73 8.06 -7.22
C GLN A 111 6.52 6.60 -7.68
N TRP A 112 7.59 5.83 -7.93
CA TRP A 112 7.51 4.48 -8.48
C TRP A 112 7.75 3.40 -7.43
N HIS A 113 8.52 3.72 -6.39
CA HIS A 113 8.87 2.77 -5.33
C HIS A 113 7.92 2.85 -4.15
N GLN A 114 7.66 1.70 -3.55
CA GLN A 114 6.89 1.59 -2.31
C GLN A 114 7.78 1.94 -1.10
N PRO A 115 7.53 3.06 -0.37
CA PRO A 115 8.43 3.56 0.67
C PRO A 115 8.13 2.97 2.05
N TYR A 116 7.07 2.16 2.17
CA TYR A 116 6.69 1.49 3.40
C TYR A 116 6.19 0.07 3.14
N ALA A 117 6.21 -0.77 4.16
CA ALA A 117 5.60 -2.10 4.13
C ALA A 117 4.90 -2.42 5.46
N PRO A 118 3.68 -2.97 5.45
CA PRO A 118 3.07 -3.54 6.65
C PRO A 118 3.83 -4.80 7.09
N LEU A 119 3.90 -5.02 8.40
CA LEU A 119 4.45 -6.24 8.96
C LEU A 119 3.49 -7.42 8.74
N PRO A 120 3.99 -8.64 8.46
CA PRO A 120 3.14 -9.80 8.16
C PRO A 120 2.18 -10.20 9.28
N ASP A 121 2.54 -9.89 10.53
CA ASP A 121 1.73 -10.16 11.72
C ASP A 121 0.70 -9.06 12.03
N GLY A 122 0.66 -8.00 11.21
CA GLY A 122 -0.25 -6.86 11.40
C GLY A 122 0.14 -5.93 12.56
N SER A 123 1.30 -6.14 13.20
CA SER A 123 1.70 -5.38 14.39
C SER A 123 2.17 -3.95 14.10
N GLY A 124 2.48 -3.63 12.84
CA GLY A 124 2.96 -2.31 12.47
C GLY A 124 3.44 -2.18 11.03
N PHE A 125 4.27 -1.17 10.79
CA PHE A 125 4.79 -0.79 9.47
C PHE A 125 6.28 -0.47 9.54
N LEU A 126 7.01 -0.80 8.48
CA LEU A 126 8.39 -0.39 8.26
C LEU A 126 8.43 0.73 7.23
N PHE A 127 9.15 1.82 7.52
CA PHE A 127 9.48 2.88 6.56
C PHE A 127 10.73 3.64 7.00
N LEU A 128 11.42 4.27 6.05
CA LEU A 128 12.56 5.16 6.36
C LEU A 128 12.05 6.56 6.72
N ARG A 129 12.66 7.18 7.73
CA ARG A 129 12.28 8.51 8.23
C ARG A 129 13.43 9.50 8.12
N GLN A 130 13.16 10.74 7.70
CA GLN A 130 14.12 11.84 7.81
C GLN A 130 14.39 12.16 9.29
N ARG A 131 15.66 12.16 9.72
CA ARG A 131 16.07 12.66 11.05
C ARG A 131 15.97 14.18 11.06
N GLY A 132 15.19 14.76 11.98
CA GLY A 132 15.09 16.22 12.20
C GLY A 132 13.68 16.80 12.16
N ALA A 133 12.67 16.07 11.69
CA ALA A 133 11.27 16.45 11.87
C ALA A 133 10.86 16.24 13.34
N SER A 134 10.85 17.30 14.14
CA SER A 134 10.37 17.23 15.53
C SER A 134 8.89 16.85 15.54
N MET A 135 8.54 15.69 16.09
CA MET A 135 7.15 15.41 16.46
C MET A 135 6.89 15.97 17.86
N ALA A 136 6.23 17.12 17.93
CA ALA A 136 5.45 17.43 19.12
C ALA A 136 4.21 16.52 19.09
N GLY A 137 4.27 15.41 19.84
CA GLY A 137 3.10 14.60 20.20
C GLY A 137 2.78 13.40 19.29
N ALA A 138 3.46 12.27 19.52
CA ALA A 138 2.85 10.93 19.58
C ALA A 138 3.96 9.90 19.93
N ASN A 139 3.71 9.19 21.02
CA ASN A 139 4.63 8.28 21.70
C ASN A 139 4.82 6.93 20.99
N HIS A 140 5.92 6.27 21.37
CA HIS A 140 6.32 4.88 21.12
C HIS A 140 6.76 4.53 19.69
N VAL A 141 8.04 4.79 19.38
CA VAL A 141 8.75 4.09 18.32
C VAL A 141 9.47 2.92 18.99
N VAL A 142 9.09 1.67 18.69
CA VAL A 142 9.97 0.52 18.98
C VAL A 142 11.00 0.48 17.87
N VAL A 143 12.16 1.09 18.14
CA VAL A 143 13.36 0.88 17.33
C VAL A 143 13.94 -0.45 17.78
N VAL A 144 13.78 -1.50 16.97
CA VAL A 144 14.55 -2.74 17.19
C VAL A 144 15.92 -2.55 16.57
N GLU A 145 16.84 -1.99 17.34
CA GLU A 145 18.27 -2.19 17.12
C GLU A 145 18.63 -3.58 17.69
N HIS A 146 19.56 -4.30 17.04
CA HIS A 146 20.05 -5.66 17.41
C HIS A 146 19.26 -6.91 16.93
N TRP A 147 18.63 -6.86 15.75
CA TRP A 147 17.94 -8.02 15.13
C TRP A 147 18.79 -9.31 14.98
N LEU A 148 20.13 -9.21 14.90
CA LEU A 148 20.97 -10.37 14.64
C LEU A 148 21.13 -11.31 15.86
N ASP A 149 20.94 -10.79 17.08
CA ASP A 149 21.11 -11.59 18.31
C ASP A 149 19.84 -12.41 18.62
N ASP A 150 18.66 -11.87 18.32
CA ASP A 150 17.38 -12.59 18.47
C ASP A 150 17.22 -13.74 17.47
N LEU A 151 17.76 -13.59 16.26
CA LEU A 151 17.73 -14.65 15.24
C LEU A 151 18.60 -15.86 15.64
N ARG A 152 19.70 -15.63 16.37
CA ARG A 152 20.60 -16.70 16.85
C ARG A 152 20.04 -17.46 18.04
N ALA A 153 19.25 -16.80 18.89
CA ALA A 153 18.58 -17.43 20.02
C ALA A 153 17.48 -18.41 19.57
N ARG A 154 16.83 -18.16 18.42
CA ARG A 154 15.73 -18.99 17.89
C ARG A 154 16.16 -20.16 16.99
N LEU A 155 17.47 -20.33 16.76
CA LEU A 155 18.02 -21.47 15.99
C LEU A 155 18.76 -22.49 16.87
N ARG A 156 18.67 -22.36 18.19
CA ARG A 156 19.08 -23.41 19.13
C ARG A 156 17.88 -23.77 19.99
N HIS A 157 16.99 -24.62 19.47
CA HIS A 157 16.26 -25.66 20.18
C HIS A 157 15.38 -26.44 19.19
#